data_AF-A0A0J6XJ88-F1
#
_entry.id   AF-A0A0J6XJ88-F1
#
_cell.length_a   1.000
_cell.length_b   1.000
_cell.length_c   1.000
_cell.angle_alpha   90.00
_cell.angle_beta   90.00
_cell.angle_gamma   90.00
#
_symmetry.space_group_name_H-M   'P 1'
#
loop_
_entity.id
_entity.type
_entity.pdbx_description
1 polymer ?
#
loop_
_entity_poly.entity_id
_entity_poly.type
_entity_poly.pdbx_seq_one_letter_code
_entity_poly.pdbx_strand_id
1 'polypeptide(L)'
;MANTAIRVRLTQGASESDIGALKAWLERERKLEALRTSGALEIQERAGTQDGPGSPMGAGMDIVLVLIGAAAPKLFDEVFEQVKSGVRAWRENRRSVERGEPPEVDVEPAGDGR
;
A
#
# COMPACT_ATOMS: atom_id res chain seq x y z
N MET A 1 17.54 -3.29 -13.19
CA MET A 1 16.87 -4.24 -12.28
C MET A 1 15.45 -3.76 -12.12
N ALA A 2 14.46 -4.61 -12.41
CA ALA A 2 13.08 -4.28 -12.10
C ALA A 2 12.94 -4.36 -10.57
N ASN A 3 12.58 -3.26 -9.92
CA ASN A 3 12.26 -3.31 -8.50
C ASN A 3 10.90 -4.01 -8.36
N THR A 4 10.82 -4.99 -7.46
CA THR A 4 9.55 -5.63 -7.15
C THR A 4 8.77 -4.70 -6.24
N ALA A 5 7.58 -4.26 -6.66
CA ALA A 5 6.76 -3.34 -5.91
C ALA A 5 5.41 -3.95 -5.59
N ILE A 6 4.80 -3.44 -4.52
CA ILE A 6 3.42 -3.75 -4.13
C ILE A 6 2.67 -2.43 -4.17
N ARG A 7 1.57 -2.40 -4.90
CA ARG A 7 0.68 -1.25 -4.99
C ARG A 7 -0.54 -1.49 -4.12
N VAL A 8 -0.85 -0.50 -3.30
CA VAL A 8 -2.06 -0.44 -2.49
C VAL A 8 -2.88 0.73 -3.00
N ARG A 9 -4.07 0.44 -3.54
CA ARG A 9 -4.96 1.42 -4.13
C ARG A 9 -6.23 1.52 -3.30
N LEU A 10 -6.63 2.75 -2.97
CA LEU A 10 -7.93 3.00 -2.36
C LEU A 10 -8.90 3.46 -3.45
N THR A 11 -9.97 2.70 -3.68
CA THR A 11 -10.84 2.89 -4.86
C THR A 11 -12.10 3.68 -4.53
N GLN A 12 -12.97 3.14 -3.69
CA GLN A 12 -14.27 3.75 -3.37
C GLN A 12 -14.28 4.40 -1.99
N GLY A 13 -14.80 5.63 -1.92
CA GLY A 13 -15.03 6.36 -0.66
C GLY A 13 -13.77 6.88 0.03
N ALA A 14 -12.61 6.81 -0.64
CA ALA A 14 -11.33 7.15 -0.04
C ALA A 14 -11.00 8.64 -0.12
N SER A 15 -10.66 9.23 1.01
CA SER A 15 -10.12 10.60 1.12
C SER A 15 -8.58 10.62 1.11
N GLU A 16 -7.97 11.76 0.84
CA GLU A 16 -6.51 11.94 0.99
C GLU A 16 -6.03 11.65 2.42
N SER A 17 -6.86 11.94 3.43
CA SER A 17 -6.55 11.61 4.82
C SER A 17 -6.45 10.10 5.03
N ASP A 18 -7.17 9.30 4.25
CA ASP A 18 -7.19 7.85 4.35
C ASP A 18 -5.89 7.25 3.82
N ILE A 19 -5.37 7.85 2.74
CA ILE A 19 -4.07 7.53 2.17
C ILE A 19 -2.98 7.74 3.23
N GLY A 20 -2.94 8.95 3.82
CA GLY A 20 -1.96 9.27 4.85
C GLY A 20 -2.08 8.37 6.09
N ALA A 21 -3.31 8.08 6.53
CA ALA A 21 -3.56 7.21 7.67
C ALA A 21 -3.14 5.76 7.40
N LEU A 22 -3.46 5.20 6.23
CA LEU A 22 -3.07 3.85 5.85
C LEU A 22 -1.56 3.73 5.68
N LYS A 23 -0.91 4.71 5.06
CA LYS A 23 0.55 4.74 4.97
C LYS A 23 1.18 4.74 6.35
N ALA A 24 0.76 5.64 7.24
CA ALA A 24 1.29 5.72 8.60
C ALA A 24 1.07 4.42 9.38
N TRP A 25 -0.04 3.72 9.13
CA TRP A 25 -0.27 2.39 9.67
C TRP A 25 0.76 1.37 9.18
N LEU A 26 0.91 1.23 7.85
CA LEU A 26 1.84 0.29 7.24
C LEU A 26 3.31 0.58 7.62
N GLU A 27 3.67 1.84 7.79
CA GLU A 27 4.99 2.25 8.24
C GLU A 27 5.34 1.82 9.67
N ARG A 28 4.32 1.56 10.50
CA ARG A 28 4.45 1.12 11.91
C ARG A 28 4.26 -0.38 12.09
N GLU A 29 3.89 -1.11 11.04
CA GLU A 29 3.80 -2.57 11.08
C GLU A 29 5.20 -3.14 11.33
N ARG A 30 5.39 -3.85 12.45
CA ARG A 30 6.73 -4.28 12.94
C ARG A 30 7.63 -4.89 11.86
N LYS A 31 7.07 -5.73 10.99
CA LYS A 31 7.85 -6.36 9.91
C LYS A 31 8.25 -5.36 8.82
N LEU A 32 7.32 -4.49 8.42
CA LEU A 32 7.58 -3.47 7.39
C LEU A 32 8.52 -2.40 7.93
N GLU A 33 8.35 -2.00 9.18
CA GLU A 33 9.25 -1.08 9.89
C GLU A 33 10.69 -1.61 9.93
N ALA A 34 10.88 -2.90 10.25
CA ALA A 34 12.20 -3.52 10.27
C ALA A 34 12.87 -3.47 8.88
N LEU A 35 12.11 -3.77 7.82
CA LEU A 35 12.60 -3.73 6.45
C LEU A 35 12.94 -2.29 6.01
N ARG A 36 12.11 -1.30 6.35
CA ARG A 36 12.37 0.12 6.09
C ARG A 36 13.64 0.59 6.79
N THR A 37 13.79 0.24 8.07
CA THR A 37 14.96 0.61 8.88
C THR A 37 16.24 -0.02 8.31
N SER A 38 16.14 -1.23 7.76
CA SER A 38 17.27 -1.89 7.09
C SER A 38 17.59 -1.35 5.68
N GLY A 39 16.74 -0.46 5.13
CA GLY A 39 16.87 0.05 3.76
C GLY A 39 16.42 -0.93 2.67
N ALA A 40 15.77 -2.04 3.03
CA ALA A 40 15.29 -3.07 2.09
C ALA A 40 13.89 -2.77 1.54
N LEU A 41 13.19 -1.77 2.10
CA LEU A 41 11.82 -1.39 1.74
C LEU A 41 11.67 0.12 1.78
N GLU A 42 11.08 0.69 0.74
CA GLU A 42 10.59 2.07 0.73
C GLU A 42 9.06 2.08 0.58
N ILE A 43 8.39 3.01 1.26
CA ILE A 43 6.95 3.21 1.15
C ILE A 43 6.71 4.65 0.68
N GLN A 44 6.07 4.81 -0.48
CA GLN A 44 5.89 6.09 -1.14
C GLN A 44 4.41 6.30 -1.48
N GLU A 45 3.95 7.54 -1.42
CA GLU A 45 2.68 7.95 -2.03
C GLU A 45 2.95 8.35 -3.47
N ARG A 46 2.15 7.85 -4.42
CA ARG A 46 2.24 8.20 -5.83
C ARG A 46 0.87 8.54 -6.36
N ALA A 47 0.81 9.49 -7.30
CA ALA A 47 -0.41 9.68 -8.09
C ALA A 47 -0.73 8.35 -8.82
N GLY A 48 -1.96 7.90 -8.68
CA GLY A 48 -2.45 6.70 -9.34
C GLY A 48 -2.43 6.90 -10.85
N THR A 49 -1.96 5.89 -11.59
CA THR A 49 -1.97 5.90 -13.05
C THR A 49 -3.42 5.75 -13.53
N GLN A 50 -3.93 6.74 -14.28
CA GLN A 50 -5.28 6.80 -14.85
C GLN A 50 -5.51 5.82 -16.02
N ASP A 51 -4.79 4.70 -16.08
CA ASP A 51 -4.82 3.81 -17.23
C ASP A 51 -5.94 2.77 -17.11
N GLY A 52 -7.16 3.19 -17.47
CA GLY A 52 -8.30 2.28 -17.67
C GLY A 52 -9.66 2.97 -17.77
N PRO A 53 -10.56 2.55 -18.69
CA PRO A 53 -11.91 3.08 -18.79
C PRO A 53 -12.76 2.58 -17.61
N GLY A 54 -12.72 3.32 -16.50
CA GLY A 54 -13.40 2.97 -15.25
C GLY A 54 -12.81 3.66 -14.04
N SER A 55 -12.38 4.93 -14.19
CA SER A 55 -11.75 5.70 -13.12
C SER A 55 -12.62 5.68 -11.85
N PRO A 56 -12.13 5.11 -10.72
CA PRO A 56 -12.86 5.15 -9.46
C PRO A 56 -12.95 6.61 -9.01
N MET A 57 -14.09 6.99 -8.42
CA MET A 57 -14.28 8.32 -7.81
C MET A 57 -13.51 8.47 -6.47
N GLY A 58 -12.25 8.02 -6.41
CA GLY A 58 -11.37 8.08 -5.24
C GLY A 58 -10.23 9.10 -5.43
N ALA A 59 -9.43 9.33 -4.38
CA ALA A 59 -8.40 10.39 -4.30
C ALA A 59 -7.29 10.35 -5.38
N GLY A 60 -7.31 9.41 -6.33
CA GLY A 60 -6.30 9.34 -7.40
C GLY A 60 -4.87 9.11 -6.88
N MET A 61 -4.73 8.53 -5.69
CA MET A 61 -3.45 8.31 -5.00
C MET A 61 -3.29 6.83 -4.63
N ASP A 62 -2.11 6.29 -4.91
CA ASP A 62 -1.68 4.94 -4.59
C ASP A 62 -0.55 4.98 -3.56
N ILE A 63 -0.52 3.99 -2.66
CA ILE A 63 0.65 3.73 -1.80
C ILE A 63 1.47 2.63 -2.48
N VAL A 64 2.74 2.91 -2.77
CA VAL A 64 3.65 1.98 -3.43
C VAL A 64 4.76 1.59 -2.47
N LEU A 65 4.85 0.29 -2.20
CA LEU A 65 5.91 -0.32 -1.43
C LEU A 65 6.95 -0.90 -2.39
N VAL A 66 8.17 -0.40 -2.36
CA VAL A 66 9.26 -0.79 -3.27
C VAL A 66 10.30 -1.60 -2.50
N LEU A 67 10.51 -2.85 -2.91
CA LEU A 67 11.58 -3.68 -2.35
C LEU A 67 12.90 -3.37 -3.03
N ILE A 68 13.93 -3.20 -2.21
CA ILE A 68 15.25 -2.73 -2.64
C ILE A 68 16.29 -3.84 -2.47
N GLY A 69 17.15 -3.99 -3.47
CA GLY A 69 18.33 -4.87 -3.40
C GLY A 69 18.10 -6.31 -3.84
N ALA A 70 19.18 -7.11 -3.80
CA ALA A 70 19.22 -8.45 -4.40
C ALA A 70 18.33 -9.50 -3.71
N ALA A 71 17.89 -9.26 -2.47
CA ALA A 71 16.97 -10.13 -1.73
C ALA A 71 15.48 -9.86 -2.03
N ALA A 72 15.17 -8.78 -2.75
CA ALA A 72 13.79 -8.34 -3.01
C ALA A 72 12.85 -9.43 -3.57
N PRO A 73 13.25 -10.28 -4.55
CA PRO A 73 12.36 -11.31 -5.07
C PRO A 73 11.97 -12.38 -4.03
N LYS A 74 12.88 -12.71 -3.10
CA LYS A 74 12.62 -13.72 -2.06
C LYS A 74 11.74 -13.19 -0.93
N LEU A 75 11.83 -11.88 -0.68
CA LEU A 75 11.06 -11.20 0.37
C LEU A 75 9.66 -10.78 -0.12
N PHE A 76 9.42 -10.77 -1.44
CA PHE A 76 8.20 -10.24 -2.02
C PHE A 76 6.93 -10.88 -1.45
N ASP A 77 6.82 -12.20 -1.47
CA ASP A 77 5.60 -12.89 -1.02
C ASP A 77 5.32 -12.64 0.46
N GLU A 78 6.36 -12.61 1.31
CA GLU A 78 6.20 -12.30 2.73
C GLU A 78 5.69 -10.88 2.95
N VAL A 79 6.28 -9.91 2.23
CA VAL A 79 5.89 -8.50 2.33
C VAL A 79 4.49 -8.29 1.76
N PHE A 80 4.14 -8.96 0.67
CA PHE A 80 2.82 -8.89 0.05
C PHE A 80 1.72 -9.38 0.99
N GLU A 81 1.91 -10.54 1.62
CA GLU A 81 0.96 -11.04 2.61
C GLU A 81 0.91 -10.19 3.87
N GLN A 82 2.05 -9.63 4.32
CA GLN A 82 2.06 -8.68 5.43
C GLN A 82 1.28 -7.40 5.11
N VAL A 83 1.42 -6.85 3.90
CA VAL A 83 0.68 -5.66 3.46
C VAL A 83 -0.82 -5.96 3.42
N LYS A 84 -1.24 -7.10 2.85
CA LYS A 84 -2.65 -7.51 2.84
C LYS A 84 -3.22 -7.63 4.25
N SER A 85 -2.47 -8.26 5.16
CA SER A 85 -2.86 -8.36 6.56
C SER A 85 -2.96 -7.00 7.25
N GLY A 86 -1.98 -6.11 7.03
CA GLY A 86 -1.94 -4.76 7.60
C GLY A 86 -3.09 -3.89 7.10
N VAL A 87 -3.36 -3.91 5.80
CA VAL A 87 -4.51 -3.21 5.19
C VAL A 87 -5.83 -3.69 5.79
N ARG A 88 -6.00 -5.01 5.94
CA ARG A 88 -7.20 -5.57 6.56
C ARG A 88 -7.37 -5.10 8.00
N ALA A 89 -6.31 -5.17 8.81
CA ALA A 89 -6.33 -4.73 10.20
C ALA A 89 -6.64 -3.23 10.32
N TRP A 90 -6.08 -2.40 9.42
CA TRP A 90 -6.38 -0.98 9.35
C TRP A 90 -7.85 -0.72 9.03
N ARG A 91 -8.44 -1.41 8.03
CA ARG A 91 -9.87 -1.24 7.67
C ARG A 91 -10.78 -1.64 8.83
N GLU A 92 -10.48 -2.75 9.50
CA GLU A 92 -11.23 -3.22 10.67
C GLU A 92 -11.16 -2.22 11.82
N ASN A 93 -9.97 -1.65 12.10
CA ASN A 93 -9.79 -0.63 13.13
C ASN A 93 -10.50 0.68 12.75
N ARG A 94 -10.38 1.13 11.50
CA ARG A 94 -11.04 2.35 11.03
C ARG A 94 -12.56 2.28 11.22
N ARG A 95 -13.18 1.15 10.91
CA ARG A 95 -14.61 0.90 11.14
C ARG A 95 -15.01 1.08 12.61
N SER A 96 -14.08 0.87 13.54
CA SER A 96 -14.28 1.06 14.98
C SER A 96 -14.09 2.52 15.43
N VAL A 97 -13.17 3.25 14.78
CA VAL A 97 -12.76 4.60 15.19
C VAL A 97 -13.57 5.71 14.53
N GLU A 98 -13.99 5.52 13.27
CA GLU A 98 -14.72 6.52 12.50
C GLU A 98 -16.07 5.97 12.02
N ARG A 99 -17.12 6.80 12.11
CA ARG A 99 -18.45 6.43 11.63
C ARG A 99 -18.51 6.56 10.11
N GLY A 100 -18.51 5.42 9.43
CA GLY A 100 -18.63 5.31 7.97
C GLY A 100 -18.22 3.93 7.49
N GLU A 101 -18.52 3.61 6.22
CA GLU A 101 -17.97 2.41 5.59
C GLU A 101 -16.48 2.69 5.26
N PRO A 102 -15.53 1.85 5.71
CA PRO A 102 -14.12 2.03 5.37
C PRO A 102 -13.94 1.90 3.85
N PRO A 103 -13.01 2.67 3.25
CA PRO A 103 -12.81 2.62 1.81
C PRO A 103 -12.46 1.21 1.34
N GLU A 104 -12.81 0.90 0.11
CA GLU A 104 -12.33 -0.29 -0.57
C GLU A 104 -10.84 -0.12 -0.87
N VAL A 105 -10.07 -1.18 -0.59
CA VAL A 105 -8.62 -1.18 -0.74
C VAL A 105 -8.19 -2.43 -1.48
N ASP A 106 -7.53 -2.22 -2.62
CA ASP A 106 -6.95 -3.26 -3.45
C ASP A 106 -5.44 -3.30 -3.25
N VAL A 107 -4.87 -4.52 -3.18
CA VAL A 107 -3.44 -4.75 -3.02
C VAL A 107 -2.95 -5.64 -4.15
N GLU A 108 -2.09 -5.10 -5.00
CA GLU A 108 -1.65 -5.75 -6.23
C GLU A 108 -0.11 -5.76 -6.34
N PRO A 109 0.49 -6.82 -6.90
CA PRO A 109 1.85 -6.77 -7.38
C PRO A 109 1.99 -5.68 -8.44
N ALA A 110 3.00 -4.82 -8.31
CA ALA A 110 3.35 -3.84 -9.31
C ALA A 110 4.77 -4.13 -9.82
N GLY A 111 4.91 -4.23 -11.14
CA GLY A 111 6.22 -4.01 -11.76
C GLY A 111 6.54 -2.52 -11.64
N ASP A 112 7.73 -2.16 -11.19
CA ASP A 112 8.28 -0.82 -11.43
C ASP A 112 8.49 -0.71 -12.94
N GLY A 113 7.42 -0.30 -13.65
CA GLY A 113 7.41 -0.04 -15.07
C GLY A 113 8.37 1.11 -15.35
N ARG A 114 9.63 0.76 -15.59
CA ARG A 114 10.66 1.67 -16.06
C ARG A 114 10.63 1.78 -17.57
#